data_AF-A0AAE0DQW0-F1
#
_entry.id   AF-A0AAE0DQW0-F1
#
_cell.length_a   1.000
_cell.length_b   1.000
_cell.length_c   1.000
_cell.angle_alpha   90.00
_cell.angle_beta   90.00
_cell.angle_gamma   90.00
#
_symmetry.space_group_name_H-M   'P 1'
#
loop_
_entity.id
_entity.type
_entity.pdbx_description
1 polymer ?
#
loop_
_entity_poly.entity_id
_entity_poly.type
_entity_poly.pdbx_seq_one_letter_code
_entity_poly.pdbx_strand_id
1 'polypeptide(L)'
;MEFDKSIFDQVNHNTTVIINDVEYQGFGTGKANEGLLSSQLKHNFSFDPEILAVHLIVGYPSYSEYKEGATDLFKPSTLLGGYKYQRKYRFSNGAHFTSFHNINFDKATGLRGTFITRDFPAEAFPGEWAVQDLVETFIPSGPGLIKSVMAVEWKGETKSLSAMIESEYYLNHNEELPGLHWRHVTFNTDKSVKGVYHQSEKITVYRTLFSGHPQNLLKAEQGVEVENEGRMKLKGEAARARAGGSGIVAH
;
A
#
# COMPACT_ATOMS: atom_id res chain seq x y z
N MET A 1 2.00 15.42 -16.97
CA MET A 1 1.04 16.53 -17.21
C MET A 1 1.11 17.59 -16.10
N GLU A 2 1.16 18.89 -16.42
CA GLU A 2 0.95 19.96 -15.41
C GLU A 2 -0.54 20.29 -15.29
N PHE A 3 -1.05 20.44 -14.07
CA PHE A 3 -2.43 20.81 -13.78
C PHE A 3 -2.51 21.63 -12.49
N ASP A 4 -3.60 22.38 -12.34
CA ASP A 4 -3.88 23.15 -11.13
C ASP A 4 -4.17 22.21 -9.94
N LYS A 5 -3.19 22.11 -9.04
CA LYS A 5 -3.27 21.25 -7.85
C LYS A 5 -4.22 21.82 -6.79
N SER A 6 -4.56 23.11 -6.81
CA SER A 6 -5.40 23.73 -5.78
C SER A 6 -6.82 23.16 -5.75
N ILE A 7 -7.27 22.60 -6.88
CA ILE A 7 -8.53 21.83 -6.99
C ILE A 7 -8.56 20.67 -5.98
N PHE A 8 -7.39 20.15 -5.58
CA PHE A 8 -7.24 19.01 -4.68
C PHE A 8 -6.90 19.39 -3.23
N ASP A 9 -6.91 20.68 -2.88
CA ASP A 9 -6.69 21.13 -1.49
C ASP A 9 -7.85 20.73 -0.59
N GLN A 10 -9.07 20.77 -1.13
CA GLN A 10 -10.26 20.20 -0.49
C GLN A 10 -11.25 19.72 -1.54
N VAL A 11 -11.58 18.43 -1.52
CA VAL A 11 -12.48 17.78 -2.48
C VAL A 11 -13.57 17.06 -1.72
N ASN A 12 -14.82 17.39 -2.02
CA ASN A 12 -15.98 16.62 -1.58
C ASN A 12 -16.21 15.43 -2.51
N HIS A 13 -16.80 14.37 -1.98
CA HIS A 13 -17.23 13.25 -2.78
C HIS A 13 -18.62 12.75 -2.36
N ASN A 14 -19.33 12.17 -3.32
CA ASN A 14 -20.54 11.40 -3.11
C ASN A 14 -20.35 10.01 -3.70
N THR A 15 -20.71 8.97 -2.96
CA THR A 15 -20.47 7.59 -3.35
C THR A 15 -21.76 6.81 -3.26
N THR A 16 -22.18 6.24 -4.39
CA THR A 16 -23.20 5.19 -4.40
C THR A 16 -22.51 3.85 -4.18
N VAL A 17 -22.86 3.16 -3.10
CA VAL A 17 -22.31 1.84 -2.74
C VAL A 17 -23.40 0.80 -2.94
N ILE A 18 -23.15 -0.22 -3.75
CA ILE A 18 -24.08 -1.31 -4.03
C ILE A 18 -23.47 -2.61 -3.50
N ILE A 19 -24.13 -3.22 -2.53
CA ILE A 19 -23.70 -4.50 -1.92
C ILE A 19 -24.85 -5.49 -2.09
N ASN A 20 -24.62 -6.56 -2.85
CA ASN A 20 -25.61 -7.59 -3.16
C ASN A 20 -26.96 -6.99 -3.62
N ASP A 21 -26.87 -6.05 -4.57
CA ASP A 21 -27.98 -5.30 -5.17
C ASP A 21 -28.76 -4.36 -4.24
N VAL A 22 -28.30 -4.15 -3.01
CA VAL A 22 -28.81 -3.11 -2.11
C VAL A 22 -27.95 -1.85 -2.23
N GLU A 23 -28.60 -0.72 -2.51
CA GLU A 23 -27.95 0.57 -2.69
C GLU A 23 -27.89 1.38 -1.39
N TYR A 24 -26.72 1.98 -1.15
CA TYR A 24 -26.42 2.87 -0.05
C TYR A 24 -25.77 4.15 -0.58
N GLN A 25 -26.00 5.25 0.13
CA GLN A 25 -25.42 6.54 -0.23
C GLN A 25 -24.44 6.97 0.85
N GLY A 26 -23.20 7.17 0.43
CA GLY A 26 -22.11 7.69 1.23
C GLY A 26 -21.66 9.04 0.72
N PHE A 27 -21.04 9.81 1.60
CA PHE A 27 -20.45 11.09 1.26
C PHE A 27 -19.23 11.35 2.12
N GLY A 28 -18.41 12.29 1.69
CA GLY A 28 -17.25 12.66 2.46
C GLY A 28 -16.49 13.81 1.86
N THR A 29 -15.36 14.09 2.49
CA THR A 29 -14.49 15.21 2.14
C THR A 29 -13.06 14.85 2.48
N GLY A 30 -12.13 15.49 1.81
CA GLY A 30 -10.72 15.23 2.05
C GLY A 30 -9.83 16.29 1.47
N LYS A 31 -8.60 16.32 1.96
CA LYS A 31 -7.52 17.14 1.44
C LYS A 31 -6.59 16.24 0.65
N ALA A 32 -6.86 16.11 -0.64
CA ALA A 32 -6.22 15.12 -1.50
C ALA A 32 -4.72 15.35 -1.68
N ASN A 33 -4.25 16.60 -1.63
CA ASN A 33 -2.82 16.91 -1.64
C ASN A 33 -2.12 16.55 -0.32
N GLU A 34 -2.86 16.54 0.80
CA GLU A 34 -2.36 16.14 2.11
C GLU A 34 -2.64 14.66 2.42
N GLY A 35 -3.20 13.87 1.50
CA GLY A 35 -3.43 12.45 1.75
C GLY A 35 -4.57 12.17 2.71
N LEU A 36 -5.43 13.14 3.03
CA LEU A 36 -6.46 12.99 4.07
C LEU A 36 -7.83 12.78 3.44
N LEU A 37 -8.55 11.78 3.93
CA LEU A 37 -9.91 11.45 3.50
C LEU A 37 -10.78 11.15 4.72
N SER A 38 -12.02 11.61 4.69
CA SER A 38 -13.05 11.23 5.65
C SER A 38 -14.34 10.94 4.90
N SER A 39 -14.93 9.78 5.18
CA SER A 39 -16.07 9.22 4.46
C SER A 39 -17.09 8.67 5.45
N GLN A 40 -18.37 8.89 5.16
CA GLN A 40 -19.45 8.31 5.95
C GLN A 40 -20.49 7.62 5.08
N LEU A 41 -21.06 6.54 5.62
CA LEU A 41 -22.09 5.73 4.98
C LEU A 41 -23.18 5.41 6.00
N LYS A 42 -24.41 5.80 5.69
CA LYS A 42 -25.58 5.35 6.46
C LYS A 42 -25.97 3.96 5.97
N HIS A 43 -26.08 3.00 6.87
CA HIS A 43 -26.34 1.60 6.52
C HIS A 43 -27.29 0.91 7.49
N ASN A 44 -27.81 -0.23 7.04
CA ASN A 44 -28.62 -1.16 7.84
C ASN A 44 -28.05 -2.59 7.75
N PHE A 45 -26.75 -2.73 7.47
CA PHE A 45 -26.07 -4.02 7.38
C PHE A 45 -26.33 -4.90 8.59
N SER A 46 -26.49 -6.20 8.34
CA SER A 46 -26.56 -7.26 9.35
C SER A 46 -25.18 -7.79 9.75
N PHE A 47 -24.09 -7.16 9.29
CA PHE A 47 -22.69 -7.52 9.52
C PHE A 47 -21.89 -6.25 9.87
N ASP A 48 -20.68 -6.40 10.43
CA ASP A 48 -19.80 -5.26 10.73
C ASP A 48 -19.26 -4.64 9.42
N PRO A 49 -19.59 -3.37 9.09
CA PRO A 49 -19.11 -2.71 7.88
C PRO A 49 -17.59 -2.62 7.77
N GLU A 50 -16.84 -2.77 8.87
CA GLU A 50 -15.38 -2.71 8.85
C GLU A 50 -14.76 -3.75 7.92
N ILE A 51 -15.42 -4.90 7.70
CA ILE A 51 -14.91 -5.90 6.76
C ILE A 51 -14.85 -5.36 5.31
N LEU A 52 -15.67 -4.36 5.00
CA LEU A 52 -15.70 -3.66 3.73
C LEU A 52 -14.84 -2.40 3.72
N ALA A 53 -14.07 -2.12 4.78
CA ALA A 53 -13.12 -1.02 4.86
C ALA A 53 -12.47 -0.74 3.50
N VAL A 54 -11.63 -1.63 2.99
CA VAL A 54 -10.90 -1.41 1.72
C VAL A 54 -11.82 -1.12 0.53
N HIS A 55 -13.03 -1.67 0.49
CA HIS A 55 -14.02 -1.39 -0.54
C HIS A 55 -14.60 0.03 -0.42
N LEU A 56 -14.91 0.49 0.80
CA LEU A 56 -15.53 1.78 1.08
C LEU A 56 -14.55 2.97 1.02
N ILE A 57 -13.27 2.69 1.23
CA ILE A 57 -12.15 3.62 1.46
C ILE A 57 -11.38 3.92 0.19
N VAL A 58 -10.76 2.85 -0.31
CA VAL A 58 -9.72 2.89 -1.32
C VAL A 58 -10.34 3.16 -2.70
N GLY A 59 -11.65 3.41 -2.70
CA GLY A 59 -12.45 4.13 -3.67
C GLY A 59 -11.70 5.15 -4.48
N TYR A 60 -10.94 6.00 -3.80
CA TYR A 60 -10.43 7.22 -4.40
C TYR A 60 -8.92 7.38 -4.26
N PRO A 61 -8.11 6.67 -5.07
CA PRO A 61 -6.68 6.96 -5.21
C PRO A 61 -6.35 8.44 -5.48
N SER A 62 -7.32 9.23 -5.96
CA SER A 62 -7.24 10.69 -6.10
C SER A 62 -6.82 11.41 -4.81
N TYR A 63 -7.24 10.91 -3.64
CA TYR A 63 -6.89 11.50 -2.34
C TYR A 63 -5.48 11.18 -1.86
N SER A 64 -4.66 10.48 -2.63
CA SER A 64 -3.30 10.12 -2.20
C SER A 64 -2.36 11.32 -2.18
N GLU A 65 -1.59 11.47 -1.11
CA GLU A 65 -0.40 12.33 -1.09
C GLU A 65 0.75 11.62 -1.82
N TYR A 66 1.46 12.30 -2.71
CA TYR A 66 2.63 11.75 -3.41
C TYR A 66 3.89 12.41 -2.86
N LYS A 67 4.76 11.60 -2.25
CA LYS A 67 6.06 12.06 -1.74
C LYS A 67 7.05 12.27 -2.89
N GLU A 68 8.17 12.89 -2.56
CA GLU A 68 9.23 13.17 -3.53
C GLU A 68 9.60 11.92 -4.35
N GLY A 69 9.70 12.10 -5.66
CA GLY A 69 9.97 11.03 -6.63
C GLY A 69 8.76 10.18 -7.02
N ALA A 70 7.67 10.17 -6.23
CA ALA A 70 6.44 9.48 -6.59
C ALA A 70 5.65 10.25 -7.66
N THR A 71 5.04 9.52 -8.59
CA THR A 71 4.29 10.06 -9.73
C THR A 71 2.79 9.91 -9.50
N ASP A 72 2.06 11.02 -9.59
CA ASP A 72 0.60 11.04 -9.50
C ASP A 72 -0.04 10.87 -10.88
N LEU A 73 -0.63 9.70 -11.11
CA LEU A 73 -1.42 9.43 -12.30
C LEU A 73 -2.94 9.46 -12.04
N PHE A 74 -3.37 9.50 -10.79
CA PHE A 74 -4.80 9.47 -10.49
C PHE A 74 -5.44 10.86 -10.54
N LYS A 75 -4.77 11.92 -10.05
CA LYS A 75 -5.30 13.29 -10.15
C LYS A 75 -5.41 13.79 -11.60
N PRO A 76 -4.43 13.57 -12.50
CA PRO A 76 -4.62 13.85 -13.92
C PRO A 76 -5.83 13.10 -14.51
N SER A 77 -5.95 11.81 -14.23
CA SER A 77 -7.10 11.01 -14.68
C SER A 77 -8.43 11.56 -14.15
N THR A 78 -8.48 11.97 -12.87
CA THR A 78 -9.63 12.64 -12.27
C THR A 78 -10.05 13.87 -13.06
N LEU A 79 -9.11 14.75 -13.39
CA LEU A 79 -9.40 15.97 -14.15
C LEU A 79 -9.84 15.69 -15.60
N LEU A 80 -9.47 14.54 -16.14
CA LEU A 80 -9.87 14.07 -17.46
C LEU A 80 -11.21 13.33 -17.43
N GLY A 81 -11.99 13.38 -16.35
CA GLY A 81 -13.31 12.76 -16.26
C GLY A 81 -13.36 11.51 -15.39
N GLY A 82 -12.25 11.12 -14.76
CA GLY A 82 -12.22 10.07 -13.74
C GLY A 82 -11.40 8.84 -14.12
N TYR A 83 -11.72 7.70 -13.50
CA TYR A 83 -11.09 6.41 -13.75
C TYR A 83 -12.00 5.28 -13.27
N LYS A 84 -11.68 4.05 -13.69
CA LYS A 84 -12.39 2.85 -13.28
C LYS A 84 -11.39 1.86 -12.73
N TYR A 85 -11.83 1.01 -11.81
CA TYR A 85 -11.02 -0.13 -11.42
C TYR A 85 -11.85 -1.28 -10.88
N GLN A 86 -11.25 -2.45 -10.91
CA GLN A 86 -11.83 -3.67 -10.33
C GLN A 86 -10.90 -4.24 -9.26
N ARG A 87 -11.47 -4.94 -8.29
CA ARG A 87 -10.74 -5.65 -7.24
C ARG A 87 -11.21 -7.07 -7.06
N LYS A 88 -10.28 -7.96 -6.75
CA LYS A 88 -10.53 -9.35 -6.36
C LYS A 88 -10.04 -9.55 -4.93
N TYR A 89 -10.93 -9.94 -4.03
CA TYR A 89 -10.64 -10.18 -2.62
C TYR A 89 -10.52 -11.68 -2.38
N ARG A 90 -9.45 -12.11 -1.71
CA ARG A 90 -9.23 -13.50 -1.29
C ARG A 90 -8.86 -13.53 0.19
N PHE A 91 -9.80 -13.93 1.03
CA PHE A 91 -9.63 -13.96 2.48
C PHE A 91 -9.04 -15.28 2.96
N SER A 92 -8.36 -15.25 4.11
CA SER A 92 -7.72 -16.42 4.73
C SER A 92 -8.70 -17.48 5.21
N ASN A 93 -9.98 -17.13 5.39
CA ASN A 93 -11.06 -18.08 5.68
C ASN A 93 -11.67 -18.72 4.41
N GLY A 94 -11.12 -18.46 3.22
CA GLY A 94 -11.60 -18.99 1.94
C GLY A 94 -12.70 -18.16 1.27
N ALA A 95 -13.26 -17.15 1.96
CA ALA A 95 -14.21 -16.23 1.36
C ALA A 95 -13.55 -15.40 0.26
N HIS A 96 -14.31 -15.08 -0.78
CA HIS A 96 -13.86 -14.24 -1.88
C HIS A 96 -15.04 -13.44 -2.41
N PHE A 97 -14.76 -12.27 -2.96
CA PHE A 97 -15.72 -11.47 -3.70
C PHE A 97 -14.99 -10.55 -4.67
N THR A 98 -15.75 -9.93 -5.57
CA THR A 98 -15.23 -8.96 -6.52
C THR A 98 -15.89 -7.61 -6.35
N SER A 99 -15.18 -6.55 -6.67
CA SER A 99 -15.82 -5.23 -6.73
C SER A 99 -15.38 -4.41 -7.93
N PHE A 100 -16.28 -3.54 -8.36
CA PHE A 100 -16.11 -2.63 -9.48
C PHE A 100 -16.35 -1.20 -9.00
N HIS A 101 -15.49 -0.31 -9.44
CA HIS A 101 -15.48 1.08 -9.00
C HIS A 101 -15.42 1.98 -10.23
N ASN A 102 -16.37 2.90 -10.32
CA ASN A 102 -16.39 3.94 -11.34
C ASN A 102 -16.34 5.30 -10.65
N ILE A 103 -15.30 6.07 -10.93
CA ILE A 103 -15.06 7.37 -10.33
C ILE A 103 -15.17 8.40 -11.45
N ASN A 104 -15.98 9.42 -11.25
CA ASN A 104 -16.11 10.57 -12.13
C ASN A 104 -15.81 11.86 -11.34
N PHE A 105 -15.51 12.94 -12.04
CA PHE A 105 -15.26 14.23 -11.43
C PHE A 105 -16.02 15.33 -12.16
N ASP A 106 -16.61 16.22 -11.37
CA ASP A 106 -17.24 17.43 -11.84
C ASP A 106 -16.78 18.58 -10.93
N LYS A 107 -16.27 19.67 -11.52
CA LYS A 107 -15.70 20.78 -10.73
C LYS A 107 -16.70 21.41 -9.76
N ALA A 108 -18.00 21.40 -10.08
CA ALA A 108 -19.03 22.00 -9.24
C ALA A 108 -19.44 21.10 -8.06
N THR A 109 -19.39 19.78 -8.25
CA THR A 109 -19.93 18.81 -7.29
C THR A 109 -18.89 17.85 -6.69
N GLY A 110 -17.63 17.94 -7.11
CA GLY A 110 -16.52 17.13 -6.64
C GLY A 110 -16.45 15.74 -7.28
N LEU A 111 -15.94 14.77 -6.53
CA LEU A 111 -15.83 13.39 -6.96
C LEU A 111 -17.17 12.65 -6.82
N ARG A 112 -17.48 11.78 -7.77
CA ARG A 112 -18.64 10.89 -7.72
C ARG A 112 -18.22 9.47 -7.97
N GLY A 113 -18.44 8.60 -6.99
CA GLY A 113 -18.09 7.18 -7.05
C GLY A 113 -19.34 6.30 -7.17
N THR A 114 -19.21 5.20 -7.90
CA THR A 114 -20.14 4.07 -7.84
C THR A 114 -19.34 2.81 -7.56
N PHE A 115 -19.48 2.26 -6.35
CA PHE A 115 -18.73 1.10 -5.86
C PHE A 115 -19.69 -0.07 -5.74
N ILE A 116 -19.39 -1.17 -6.41
CA ILE A 116 -20.33 -2.28 -6.59
C ILE A 116 -19.64 -3.58 -6.18
N THR A 117 -20.30 -4.37 -5.35
CA THR A 117 -20.04 -5.80 -5.14
C THR A 117 -21.38 -6.55 -5.17
N ARG A 118 -21.45 -7.68 -5.87
CA ARG A 118 -22.69 -8.47 -6.01
C ARG A 118 -22.61 -9.85 -5.37
N ASP A 119 -21.41 -10.24 -4.97
CA ASP A 119 -21.06 -11.56 -4.47
C ASP A 119 -20.43 -11.48 -3.08
N PHE A 120 -20.79 -10.46 -2.28
CA PHE A 120 -20.21 -10.27 -0.95
C PHE A 120 -20.80 -11.29 0.06
N PRO A 121 -19.99 -12.22 0.61
CA PRO A 121 -20.48 -13.29 1.48
C PRO A 121 -20.50 -12.84 2.95
N ALA A 122 -21.47 -12.00 3.32
CA ALA A 122 -21.55 -11.38 4.65
C ALA A 122 -21.51 -12.41 5.80
N GLU A 123 -22.14 -13.56 5.62
CA GLU A 123 -22.19 -14.66 6.58
C GLU A 123 -20.82 -15.28 6.90
N ALA A 124 -19.81 -15.08 6.03
CA ALA A 124 -18.46 -15.57 6.26
C ALA A 124 -17.66 -14.75 7.29
N PHE A 125 -18.20 -13.60 7.73
CA PHE A 125 -17.47 -12.63 8.56
C PHE A 125 -18.17 -12.31 9.89
N PRO A 126 -18.46 -13.32 10.75
CA PRO A 126 -19.13 -13.08 12.02
C PRO A 126 -18.21 -12.37 13.02
N GLY A 127 -18.81 -11.47 13.79
CA GLY A 127 -18.15 -10.72 14.87
C GLY A 127 -17.83 -9.28 14.46
N GLU A 128 -17.13 -8.60 15.37
CA GLU A 128 -16.60 -7.26 15.14
C GLU A 128 -15.17 -7.35 14.62
N TRP A 129 -14.83 -6.43 13.73
CA TRP A 129 -13.55 -6.34 13.08
C TRP A 129 -12.98 -4.92 13.21
N ALA A 130 -11.66 -4.83 13.15
CA ALA A 130 -10.89 -3.60 13.06
C ALA A 130 -9.87 -3.75 11.92
N VAL A 131 -10.03 -2.97 10.86
CA VAL A 131 -9.07 -3.00 9.74
C VAL A 131 -7.72 -2.47 10.22
N GLN A 132 -6.64 -3.12 9.80
CA GLN A 132 -5.27 -2.67 10.07
C GLN A 132 -4.74 -1.91 8.85
N ASP A 133 -3.72 -1.09 9.09
CA ASP A 133 -2.99 -0.37 8.04
C ASP A 133 -2.52 -1.33 6.93
N LEU A 134 -2.46 -0.80 5.71
CA LEU A 134 -2.06 -1.60 4.54
C LEU A 134 -1.03 -0.90 3.69
N VAL A 135 -0.27 -1.71 2.94
CA VAL A 135 0.55 -1.25 1.83
C VAL A 135 0.04 -1.90 0.55
N GLU A 136 -0.30 -1.07 -0.42
CA GLU A 136 -0.58 -1.49 -1.79
C GLU A 136 0.64 -1.20 -2.68
N THR A 137 1.02 -2.16 -3.51
CA THR A 137 2.05 -1.98 -4.53
C THR A 137 1.38 -1.67 -5.86
N PHE A 138 1.60 -0.48 -6.41
CA PHE A 138 1.25 -0.11 -7.78
C PHE A 138 2.32 -0.58 -8.75
N ILE A 139 1.88 -1.30 -9.78
CA ILE A 139 2.70 -1.99 -10.76
C ILE A 139 2.39 -1.39 -12.15
N PRO A 140 3.40 -0.86 -12.87
CA PRO A 140 3.21 -0.42 -14.24
C PRO A 140 2.75 -1.59 -15.11
N SER A 141 1.71 -1.38 -15.93
CA SER A 141 1.13 -2.46 -16.75
C SER A 141 0.75 -2.01 -18.16
N GLY A 142 1.34 -0.90 -18.63
CA GLY A 142 1.10 -0.29 -19.93
C GLY A 142 0.35 1.05 -19.84
N PRO A 143 0.07 1.68 -21.00
CA PRO A 143 -0.55 3.00 -21.07
C PRO A 143 -1.89 3.06 -20.37
N GLY A 144 -2.04 3.97 -19.40
CA GLY A 144 -3.29 4.16 -18.67
C GLY A 144 -3.71 2.97 -17.79
N LEU A 145 -2.83 1.98 -17.57
CA LEU A 145 -3.12 0.79 -16.79
C LEU A 145 -2.14 0.64 -15.63
N ILE A 146 -2.69 0.60 -14.41
CA ILE A 146 -1.94 0.25 -13.20
C ILE A 146 -2.55 -1.03 -12.63
N LYS A 147 -1.72 -2.07 -12.44
CA LYS A 147 -2.11 -3.22 -11.63
C LYS A 147 -1.66 -3.01 -10.20
N SER A 148 -2.31 -3.67 -9.25
CA SER A 148 -1.86 -3.62 -7.88
C SER A 148 -2.10 -4.89 -7.10
N VAL A 149 -1.34 -5.04 -6.02
CA VAL A 149 -1.51 -6.07 -5.01
C VAL A 149 -1.36 -5.44 -3.63
N MET A 150 -2.23 -5.82 -2.71
CA MET A 150 -2.13 -5.44 -1.29
C MET A 150 -2.52 -6.62 -0.40
N ALA A 151 -1.85 -6.73 0.73
CA ALA A 151 -2.25 -7.60 1.83
C ALA A 151 -2.82 -6.74 2.95
N VAL A 152 -3.96 -7.17 3.51
CA VAL A 152 -4.68 -6.43 4.55
C VAL A 152 -5.04 -7.39 5.65
N GLU A 153 -4.99 -6.92 6.89
CA GLU A 153 -5.41 -7.66 8.07
C GLU A 153 -6.59 -6.96 8.75
N TRP A 154 -7.50 -7.76 9.30
CA TRP A 154 -8.53 -7.34 10.22
C TRP A 154 -8.31 -8.06 11.56
N LYS A 155 -8.34 -7.31 12.66
CA LYS A 155 -8.32 -7.87 14.01
C LYS A 155 -9.75 -7.96 14.54
N GLY A 156 -10.15 -9.16 14.95
CA GLY A 156 -11.29 -9.35 15.84
C GLY A 156 -10.80 -9.55 17.27
N GLU A 157 -11.72 -9.74 18.22
CA GLU A 157 -11.38 -9.91 19.65
C GLU A 157 -10.43 -11.08 19.92
N THR A 158 -10.61 -12.20 19.21
CA THR A 158 -9.88 -13.46 19.48
C THR A 158 -9.23 -14.07 18.24
N LYS A 159 -9.43 -13.47 17.07
CA LYS A 159 -8.97 -13.99 15.77
C LYS A 159 -8.49 -12.87 14.88
N SER A 160 -7.59 -13.20 13.95
CA SER A 160 -7.19 -12.31 12.86
C SER A 160 -7.69 -12.89 11.55
N LEU A 161 -8.06 -12.02 10.63
CA LEU A 161 -8.45 -12.34 9.27
C LEU A 161 -7.52 -11.57 8.34
N SER A 162 -7.03 -12.19 7.29
CA SER A 162 -6.22 -11.49 6.29
C SER A 162 -6.81 -11.68 4.90
N ALA A 163 -6.54 -10.74 4.01
CA ALA A 163 -6.91 -10.85 2.61
C ALA A 163 -5.76 -10.43 1.70
N MET A 164 -5.65 -11.13 0.58
CA MET A 164 -4.92 -10.64 -0.59
C MET A 164 -5.91 -9.98 -1.53
N ILE A 165 -5.61 -8.76 -1.95
CA ILE A 165 -6.46 -7.97 -2.83
C ILE A 165 -5.66 -7.56 -4.06
N GLU A 166 -6.15 -7.94 -5.22
CA GLU A 166 -5.57 -7.55 -6.51
C GLU A 166 -6.47 -6.54 -7.19
N SER A 167 -5.89 -5.47 -7.75
CA SER A 167 -6.64 -4.45 -8.48
C SER A 167 -6.11 -4.21 -9.89
N GLU A 168 -7.00 -3.75 -10.77
CA GLU A 168 -6.64 -3.21 -12.09
C GLU A 168 -7.32 -1.85 -12.27
N TYR A 169 -6.51 -0.79 -12.39
CA TYR A 169 -6.95 0.59 -12.57
C TYR A 169 -6.82 1.01 -14.03
N TYR A 170 -7.89 1.55 -14.58
CA TYR A 170 -8.03 2.05 -15.95
C TYR A 170 -8.17 3.58 -15.88
N LEU A 171 -7.10 4.28 -16.26
CA LEU A 171 -6.98 5.73 -16.23
C LEU A 171 -7.46 6.35 -17.54
N ASN A 172 -7.95 7.58 -17.48
CA ASN A 172 -8.44 8.31 -18.65
C ASN A 172 -7.34 9.12 -19.36
N HIS A 173 -6.13 8.55 -19.40
CA HIS A 173 -4.97 9.04 -20.15
C HIS A 173 -4.01 7.89 -20.44
N ASN A 174 -3.05 8.11 -21.32
CA ASN A 174 -2.08 7.09 -21.75
C ASN A 174 -0.70 7.21 -21.06
N GLU A 175 -0.54 8.06 -20.04
CA GLU A 175 0.69 8.08 -19.24
C GLU A 175 0.91 6.73 -18.52
N GLU A 176 2.17 6.34 -18.36
CA GLU A 176 2.60 5.12 -17.69
C GLU A 176 3.29 5.42 -16.36
N LEU A 177 3.14 4.51 -15.40
CA LEU A 177 3.85 4.61 -14.13
C LEU A 177 5.35 4.33 -14.38
N PRO A 178 6.29 5.18 -13.95
CA PRO A 178 7.71 5.04 -14.30
C PRO A 178 8.44 3.91 -13.55
N GLY A 179 7.72 3.16 -12.71
CA GLY A 179 8.24 2.10 -11.86
C GLY A 179 7.27 1.76 -10.74
N LEU A 180 7.67 0.88 -9.83
CA LEU A 180 6.85 0.54 -8.67
C LEU A 180 6.61 1.76 -7.78
N HIS A 181 5.39 1.85 -7.25
CA HIS A 181 5.03 2.80 -6.20
C HIS A 181 4.34 2.04 -5.07
N TRP A 182 4.53 2.51 -3.84
CA TRP A 182 3.91 1.91 -2.65
C TRP A 182 2.97 2.91 -2.01
N ARG A 183 1.70 2.55 -1.93
CA ARG A 183 0.68 3.35 -1.26
C ARG A 183 0.41 2.77 0.12
N HIS A 184 0.80 3.52 1.15
CA HIS A 184 0.46 3.23 2.54
C HIS A 184 -0.86 3.91 2.90
N VAL A 185 -1.76 3.16 3.54
CA VAL A 185 -3.04 3.68 4.03
C VAL A 185 -3.17 3.33 5.50
N THR A 186 -3.43 4.35 6.32
CA THR A 186 -3.79 4.18 7.73
C THR A 186 -5.25 4.49 7.96
N PHE A 187 -5.88 3.77 8.88
CA PHE A 187 -7.32 3.83 9.11
C PHE A 187 -7.68 4.35 10.49
N ASN A 188 -8.81 5.05 10.57
CA ASN A 188 -9.48 5.36 11.82
C ASN A 188 -11.00 5.33 11.62
N THR A 189 -11.68 4.39 12.28
CA THR A 189 -13.13 4.21 12.21
C THR A 189 -13.77 4.74 13.49
N ASP A 190 -14.75 5.64 13.35
CA ASP A 190 -15.62 6.05 14.45
C ASP A 190 -16.89 5.20 14.46
N LYS A 191 -17.07 4.44 15.54
CA LYS A 191 -18.23 3.55 15.78
C LYS A 191 -19.26 4.15 16.77
N SER A 192 -19.16 5.44 17.08
CA SER A 192 -20.00 6.10 18.11
C SER A 192 -21.48 6.23 17.72
N VAL A 193 -21.79 6.26 16.43
CA VAL A 193 -23.17 6.45 15.93
C VAL A 193 -23.68 5.16 15.30
N LYS A 194 -24.70 4.55 15.90
CA LYS A 194 -25.32 3.32 15.39
C LYS A 194 -25.92 3.54 13.99
N GLY A 195 -25.62 2.63 13.06
CA GLY A 195 -26.13 2.66 11.68
C GLY A 195 -25.43 3.68 10.78
N VAL A 196 -24.34 4.28 11.25
CA VAL A 196 -23.46 5.13 10.46
C VAL A 196 -22.05 4.57 10.57
N TYR A 197 -21.48 4.25 9.42
CA TYR A 197 -20.07 3.93 9.31
C TYR A 197 -19.33 5.23 8.99
N HIS A 198 -18.48 5.70 9.89
CA HIS A 198 -17.62 6.86 9.64
C HIS A 198 -16.17 6.43 9.70
N GLN A 199 -15.43 6.73 8.64
CA GLN A 199 -14.04 6.40 8.56
C GLN A 199 -13.19 7.56 8.06
N SER A 200 -11.99 7.68 8.61
CA SER A 200 -10.98 8.63 8.21
C SER A 200 -9.65 7.95 7.93
N GLU A 201 -8.84 8.57 7.07
CA GLU A 201 -7.66 7.94 6.48
C GLU A 201 -6.51 8.92 6.29
N LYS A 202 -5.30 8.35 6.31
CA LYS A 202 -4.10 8.97 5.74
C LYS A 202 -3.53 8.06 4.65
N ILE A 203 -3.41 8.60 3.44
CA ILE A 203 -3.01 7.91 2.22
C ILE A 203 -1.73 8.55 1.69
N THR A 204 -0.65 7.78 1.62
CA THR A 204 0.66 8.29 1.18
C THR A 204 1.32 7.35 0.18
N VAL A 205 1.81 7.89 -0.93
CA VAL A 205 2.49 7.16 -2.00
C VAL A 205 3.98 7.49 -2.01
N TYR A 206 4.79 6.45 -2.03
CA TYR A 206 6.25 6.50 -2.08
C TYR A 206 6.77 5.81 -3.34
N ARG A 207 7.85 6.34 -3.92
CA ARG A 207 8.64 5.64 -4.96
C ARG A 207 9.81 4.84 -4.40
N THR A 208 10.18 5.07 -3.15
CA THR A 208 11.28 4.37 -2.48
C THR A 208 10.85 4.08 -1.05
N LEU A 209 10.81 2.80 -0.68
CA LEU A 209 10.74 2.41 0.72
C LEU A 209 12.18 2.40 1.24
N PHE A 210 12.57 3.42 2.00
CA PHE A 210 13.89 3.42 2.64
C PHE A 210 13.90 2.39 3.77
N SER A 211 14.50 1.24 3.51
CA SER A 211 15.03 0.33 4.53
C SER A 211 16.54 0.29 4.35
N GLY A 212 17.30 0.42 5.43
CA GLY A 212 18.75 0.63 5.41
C GLY A 212 19.54 -0.27 4.43
N HIS A 213 20.74 0.18 4.07
CA HIS A 213 21.59 -0.55 3.14
C HIS A 213 21.79 -2.00 3.60
N PRO A 214 21.57 -3.01 2.74
CA PRO A 214 21.82 -4.39 3.10
C PRO A 214 23.29 -4.51 3.53
N GLN A 215 23.50 -4.91 4.77
CA GLN A 215 24.84 -5.18 5.26
C GLN A 215 25.31 -6.49 4.63
N ASN A 216 26.45 -6.44 3.95
CA ASN A 216 27.11 -7.66 3.50
C ASN A 216 27.81 -8.32 4.70
N LEU A 217 27.08 -9.19 5.39
CA LEU A 217 27.58 -9.92 6.56
C LEU A 217 28.69 -10.92 6.23
N LEU A 218 28.84 -11.32 4.96
CA LEU A 218 29.91 -12.24 4.51
C LEU A 218 31.28 -11.55 4.45
N LYS A 219 31.34 -10.22 4.37
CA LYS A 219 32.61 -9.47 4.47
C LYS A 219 33.13 -9.38 5.92
N ALA A 220 32.28 -9.57 6.93
CA ALA A 220 32.70 -9.50 8.33
C ALA A 220 33.48 -10.74 8.77
N GLU A 221 33.19 -11.91 8.20
CA GLU A 221 33.89 -13.18 8.54
C GLU A 221 35.27 -13.30 7.87
N GLN A 222 35.47 -12.67 6.70
CA GLN A 222 36.77 -12.67 6.00
C GLN A 222 37.82 -11.75 6.65
N GLY A 223 37.43 -10.93 7.64
CA GLY A 223 38.34 -10.04 8.37
C GLY A 223 38.99 -10.66 9.62
N VAL A 224 38.52 -11.83 10.09
CA VAL A 224 38.99 -12.43 11.36
C VAL A 224 40.03 -13.53 11.16
N GLU A 225 40.08 -14.20 10.00
CA GLU A 225 41.09 -15.23 9.74
C GLU A 225 42.46 -14.70 9.31
N VAL A 226 42.54 -13.51 8.69
CA VAL A 226 43.82 -12.99 8.14
C VAL A 226 44.79 -12.52 9.25
N GLU A 227 44.29 -12.05 10.40
CA GLU A 227 45.18 -11.66 11.52
C GLU A 227 45.80 -12.86 12.25
N ASN A 228 45.15 -14.03 12.25
CA ASN A 228 45.66 -15.22 12.93
C ASN A 228 46.71 -15.99 12.10
N GLU A 229 46.58 -16.03 10.77
CA GLU A 229 47.61 -16.62 9.91
C GLU A 229 48.88 -15.76 9.81
N GLY A 230 48.73 -14.42 9.79
CA GLY A 230 49.88 -13.50 9.78
C GLY A 230 50.72 -13.57 11.06
N ARG A 231 50.08 -13.76 12.23
CA ARG A 231 50.79 -13.91 13.51
C ARG A 231 51.49 -15.25 13.68
N MET A 232 50.99 -16.34 13.07
CA MET A 232 51.66 -17.64 13.13
C MET A 232 52.90 -17.71 12.22
N LYS A 233 52.89 -17.07 11.04
CA LYS A 233 54.07 -17.04 10.15
C LYS A 233 55.26 -16.28 10.74
N LEU A 234 55.03 -15.14 11.39
CA LEU A 234 56.11 -14.34 11.99
C LEU A 234 56.82 -15.04 13.17
N LYS A 235 56.14 -15.91 13.92
CA LYS A 235 56.77 -16.71 14.98
C LYS A 235 57.59 -17.89 14.44
N GLY A 236 57.23 -18.44 13.27
CA GLY A 236 57.96 -19.53 12.63
C GLY A 236 59.29 -19.11 11.99
N GLU A 237 59.35 -17.90 11.44
CA GLU A 237 60.57 -17.38 10.78
C GLU A 237 61.62 -16.90 11.79
N ALA A 238 61.22 -16.33 12.93
CA ALA A 238 62.14 -15.93 14.00
C ALA A 238 62.85 -17.13 14.66
N ALA A 239 62.24 -18.32 14.67
CA ALA A 239 62.84 -19.54 15.21
C ALA A 239 63.89 -20.14 14.27
N ARG A 240 63.75 -19.99 12.94
CA ARG A 240 64.70 -20.51 11.95
C ARG A 240 65.97 -19.66 11.81
N ALA A 241 65.89 -18.35 12.07
CA ALA A 241 67.05 -17.46 12.01
C ALA A 241 68.09 -17.71 13.12
N ARG A 242 67.74 -18.42 14.21
CA ARG A 242 68.67 -18.74 15.31
C ARG A 242 69.46 -20.05 15.13
N ALA A 243 69.16 -20.86 14.11
CA ALA A 243 69.73 -22.20 13.95
C ALA A 243 70.76 -22.34 12.79
N GLY A 244 71.02 -21.29 12.01
CA GLY A 244 71.76 -21.41 10.73
C GLY A 244 73.17 -20.80 10.67
N GLY A 245 73.73 -20.29 11.77
CA GLY A 245 75.01 -19.56 11.77
C GLY A 245 76.22 -20.39 12.21
N SER A 246 76.60 -21.45 11.47
CA SER A 246 77.90 -22.14 11.66
C SER A 246 78.53 -22.57 10.33
N GLY A 247 79.75 -22.11 10.05
CA GLY A 247 80.66 -22.59 9.00
C GLY A 247 80.92 -21.53 7.89
N ILE A 248 82.04 -20.79 7.83
CA ILE A 248 83.47 -21.13 7.60
C ILE A 248 83.83 -21.36 6.10
N VAL A 249 84.60 -20.39 5.53
CA VAL A 249 85.76 -20.47 4.58
C VAL A 249 85.45 -20.83 3.09
N ALA A 250 86.16 -20.41 2.01
CA ALA A 250 87.42 -19.72 1.67
C ALA A 250 87.17 -18.91 0.35
N HIS A 251 87.93 -17.87 -0.03
CA HIS A 251 89.33 -17.85 -0.47
C HIS A 251 89.96 -16.46 -0.26
#